data_AF-A0A2V9V1P2-F1
#
_entry.id   AF-A0A2V9V1P2-F1
#
_cell.length_a   1.000
_cell.length_b   1.000
_cell.length_c   1.000
_cell.angle_alpha   90.00
_cell.angle_beta   90.00
_cell.angle_gamma   90.00
#
_symmetry.space_group_name_H-M   'P 1'
#
loop_
_entity.id
_entity.type
_entity.pdbx_description
1 polymer ?
#
loop_
_entity_poly.entity_id
_entity_poly.type
_entity_poly.pdbx_seq_one_letter_code
_entity_poly.pdbx_strand_id
1 'polypeptide(L)'
;MAVLQFGFAVPGAPIYLPHRCTNEKVIYTGTHDNDTLLGWWTSGASEVERKNAEHYLARAKDGVHWAFIRAAQASVASLSVIPLQDVLGLGSEARMNTPSKNDGNWKWRFASGALTRELAYKLAVLAELTDRVPEPVAAPGPEDFCA
;
A
#
# COMPACT_ATOMS: atom_id res chain seq x y z
N MET A 1 3.73 -12.09 5.89
CA MET A 1 3.47 -10.79 5.25
C MET A 1 4.70 -10.29 4.50
N ALA A 2 4.54 -9.40 3.52
CA ALA A 2 5.62 -8.63 2.91
C ALA A 2 5.25 -7.14 2.94
N VAL A 3 6.17 -6.27 3.34
CA VAL A 3 5.94 -4.82 3.41
C VAL A 3 6.97 -4.13 2.52
N LEU A 4 6.51 -3.53 1.42
CA LEU A 4 7.39 -3.02 0.35
C LEU A 4 8.32 -1.89 0.81
N GLN A 5 7.90 -1.05 1.76
CA GLN A 5 8.79 -0.03 2.34
C GLN A 5 10.09 -0.62 2.93
N PHE A 6 10.08 -1.89 3.35
CA PHE A 6 11.27 -2.57 3.87
C PHE A 6 12.12 -3.23 2.78
N GLY A 7 11.69 -3.22 1.51
CA GLY A 7 12.28 -4.03 0.45
C GLY A 7 13.56 -3.48 -0.20
N PHE A 8 13.90 -2.22 0.05
CA PHE A 8 14.90 -1.50 -0.75
C PHE A 8 16.21 -1.19 -0.02
N ALA A 9 16.31 -1.52 1.26
CA ALA A 9 17.57 -1.51 2.00
C ALA A 9 18.45 -2.72 1.60
N VAL A 10 19.75 -2.65 1.88
CA VAL A 10 20.68 -3.79 1.72
C VAL A 10 21.67 -3.83 2.88
N PRO A 11 22.07 -5.03 3.36
CA PRO A 11 21.73 -6.38 2.87
C PRO A 11 20.41 -6.96 3.46
N GLY A 12 19.87 -8.01 2.82
CA GLY A 12 18.78 -8.85 3.37
C GLY A 12 17.34 -8.36 3.14
N ALA A 13 17.13 -7.07 2.89
CA ALA A 13 15.80 -6.49 2.69
C ALA A 13 15.03 -6.95 1.42
N PRO A 14 15.66 -7.41 0.31
CA PRO A 14 14.94 -7.88 -0.88
C PRO A 14 13.92 -9.01 -0.65
N ILE A 15 13.91 -9.68 0.51
CA ILE A 15 12.87 -10.67 0.88
C ILE A 15 11.44 -10.11 0.87
N TYR A 16 11.30 -8.78 0.95
CA TYR A 16 10.02 -8.07 0.89
C TYR A 16 9.59 -7.65 -0.52
N LEU A 17 10.42 -7.88 -1.55
CA LEU A 17 10.14 -7.47 -2.93
C LEU A 17 9.16 -8.43 -3.65
N PRO A 18 8.40 -7.94 -4.65
CA PRO A 18 7.38 -8.73 -5.34
C PRO A 18 7.88 -10.06 -5.92
N HIS A 19 9.05 -10.08 -6.56
CA HIS A 19 9.62 -11.29 -7.16
C HIS A 19 10.09 -12.35 -6.14
N ARG A 20 10.10 -12.00 -4.84
CA ARG A 20 10.41 -12.89 -3.71
C ARG A 20 9.15 -13.26 -2.92
N CYS A 21 7.97 -12.83 -3.36
CA CYS A 21 6.72 -13.23 -2.75
C CYS A 21 6.33 -14.67 -3.11
N THR A 22 5.45 -15.24 -2.31
CA THR A 22 4.77 -16.52 -2.57
C THR A 22 3.28 -16.30 -2.38
N ASN A 23 2.44 -17.24 -2.82
CA ASN A 23 0.98 -17.11 -2.76
C ASN A 23 0.49 -16.99 -1.30
N GLU A 24 1.16 -17.62 -0.34
CA GLU A 24 0.79 -17.61 1.08
C GLU A 24 1.07 -16.25 1.78
N LYS A 25 1.60 -15.26 1.04
CA LYS A 25 1.85 -13.92 1.58
C LYS A 25 0.65 -12.99 1.38
N VAL A 26 0.54 -12.07 2.33
CA VAL A 26 -0.16 -10.79 2.14
C VAL A 26 0.92 -9.72 1.93
N ILE A 27 0.82 -8.95 0.84
CA ILE A 27 1.71 -7.84 0.54
C ILE A 27 1.07 -6.50 0.87
N TYR A 28 1.87 -5.60 1.42
CA TYR A 28 1.49 -4.23 1.76
C TYR A 28 2.49 -3.26 1.13
N THR A 29 2.06 -2.05 0.81
CA THR A 29 2.98 -0.93 0.59
C THR A 29 3.64 -0.54 1.92
N GLY A 30 2.81 -0.27 2.92
CA GLY A 30 3.12 -0.05 4.33
C GLY A 30 1.96 -0.54 5.20
N THR A 31 2.18 -0.67 6.51
CA THR A 31 1.11 -0.94 7.49
C THR A 31 0.68 0.36 8.19
N HIS A 32 -0.19 0.26 9.20
CA HIS A 32 -0.55 1.41 10.04
C HIS A 32 0.61 1.94 10.90
N ASP A 33 1.63 1.11 11.18
CA ASP A 33 2.82 1.49 11.96
C ASP A 33 3.89 2.19 11.10
N ASN A 34 3.80 2.01 9.79
CA ASN A 34 4.63 2.69 8.83
C ASN A 34 4.17 4.13 8.63
N ASP A 35 5.08 4.99 8.15
CA ASP A 35 4.67 6.25 7.56
C ASP A 35 3.91 6.01 6.25
N THR A 36 3.18 7.00 5.75
CA THR A 36 2.64 6.94 4.39
C THR A 36 3.77 6.79 3.39
N LEU A 37 3.49 6.30 2.20
CA LEU A 37 4.55 6.05 1.22
C LEU A 37 5.25 7.33 0.76
N LEU A 38 4.52 8.45 0.67
CA LEU A 38 5.15 9.74 0.40
C LEU A 38 5.90 10.29 1.61
N GLY A 39 5.42 10.07 2.83
CA GLY A 39 6.14 10.42 4.06
C GLY A 39 7.48 9.67 4.14
N TRP A 40 7.42 8.34 4.00
CA TRP A 40 8.60 7.49 3.87
C TRP A 40 9.51 7.96 2.74
N TRP A 41 9.00 8.18 1.53
CA TRP A 41 9.85 8.63 0.40
C TRP A 41 10.55 9.97 0.66
N THR A 42 9.86 10.90 1.31
CA THR A 42 10.35 12.28 1.47
C THR A 42 11.37 12.38 2.59
N SER A 43 11.12 11.73 3.73
CA SER A 43 11.90 11.91 4.96
C SER A 43 12.36 10.62 5.63
N GLY A 44 11.70 9.49 5.38
CA GLY A 44 12.00 8.21 6.04
C GLY A 44 13.02 7.33 5.30
N ALA A 45 13.06 7.40 3.97
CA ALA A 45 13.89 6.57 3.11
C ALA A 45 15.27 7.21 2.92
N SER A 46 16.31 6.40 3.05
CA SER A 46 17.67 6.79 2.68
C SER A 46 17.80 7.02 1.17
N GLU A 47 18.86 7.73 0.76
CA GLU A 47 19.18 7.92 -0.66
C GLU A 47 19.38 6.59 -1.40
N VAL A 48 19.99 5.61 -0.73
CA VAL A 48 20.21 4.26 -1.29
C VAL A 48 18.88 3.55 -1.53
N GLU A 49 17.96 3.58 -0.56
CA GLU A 49 16.63 2.97 -0.70
C GLU A 49 15.85 3.62 -1.84
N ARG A 50 15.85 4.95 -1.93
CA ARG A 50 15.19 5.68 -3.03
C ARG A 50 15.76 5.29 -4.37
N LYS A 51 17.08 5.30 -4.52
CA LYS A 51 17.77 4.89 -5.76
C LYS A 51 17.43 3.45 -6.15
N ASN A 52 17.44 2.52 -5.19
CA ASN A 52 17.08 1.12 -5.44
C ASN A 52 15.62 0.98 -5.86
N ALA A 53 14.71 1.69 -5.19
CA ALA A 53 13.29 1.70 -5.55
C ALA A 53 13.05 2.27 -6.95
N GLU A 54 13.72 3.36 -7.34
CA GLU A 54 13.61 3.91 -8.70
C GLU A 54 14.11 2.94 -9.76
N HIS A 55 15.22 2.24 -9.51
CA HIS A 55 15.73 1.22 -10.45
C HIS A 55 14.78 0.03 -10.57
N TYR A 56 14.18 -0.41 -9.47
CA TYR A 56 13.33 -1.59 -9.45
C TYR A 56 11.92 -1.32 -10.02
N LEU A 57 11.33 -0.16 -9.68
CA LEU A 57 9.94 0.17 -10.00
C LEU A 57 9.78 1.05 -11.26
N ALA A 58 10.88 1.63 -11.73
CA ALA A 58 10.90 2.76 -12.66
C ALA A 58 10.17 4.00 -12.11
N ARG A 59 10.50 5.18 -12.65
CA ARG A 59 9.81 6.42 -12.30
C ARG A 59 8.43 6.45 -12.91
N ALA A 60 7.45 6.81 -12.09
CA ALA A 60 6.06 6.91 -12.52
C ALA A 60 5.56 8.36 -12.54
N LYS A 61 4.87 8.73 -13.62
CA LYS A 61 4.33 10.08 -13.81
C LYS A 61 3.27 10.46 -12.78
N ASP A 62 2.56 9.46 -12.27
CA ASP A 62 1.51 9.61 -11.27
C ASP A 62 2.03 9.51 -9.82
N GLY A 63 3.35 9.51 -9.64
CA GLY A 63 4.00 9.53 -8.34
C GLY A 63 4.48 8.15 -7.86
N VAL A 64 5.46 8.19 -6.95
CA VAL A 64 6.12 6.98 -6.44
C VAL A 64 5.16 6.06 -5.68
N HIS A 65 4.18 6.61 -4.96
CA HIS A 65 3.15 5.83 -4.26
C HIS A 65 2.37 4.92 -5.23
N TRP A 66 2.01 5.41 -6.43
CA TRP A 66 1.37 4.58 -7.43
C TRP A 66 2.30 3.54 -8.07
N ALA A 67 3.60 3.81 -8.16
CA ALA A 67 4.58 2.79 -8.59
C ALA A 67 4.63 1.62 -7.60
N PHE A 68 4.61 1.92 -6.30
CA PHE A 68 4.55 0.90 -5.24
C PHE A 68 3.21 0.15 -5.20
N ILE A 69 2.08 0.85 -5.36
CA ILE A 69 0.75 0.21 -5.45
C ILE A 69 0.71 -0.78 -6.61
N ARG A 70 1.21 -0.38 -7.79
CA ARG A 70 1.33 -1.28 -8.95
C ARG A 70 2.18 -2.50 -8.64
N ALA A 71 3.33 -2.32 -8.00
CA ALA A 71 4.19 -3.44 -7.64
C ALA A 71 3.58 -4.39 -6.59
N ALA A 72 2.80 -3.86 -5.66
CA ALA A 72 2.05 -4.68 -4.70
C ALA A 72 0.98 -5.52 -5.41
N GLN A 73 0.17 -4.89 -6.27
CA GLN A 73 -0.88 -5.55 -7.04
C GLN A 73 -0.31 -6.57 -8.04
N ALA A 74 0.82 -6.27 -8.69
CA ALA A 74 1.45 -7.18 -9.64
C ALA A 74 2.28 -8.32 -9.00
N SER A 75 2.33 -8.39 -7.66
CA SER A 75 3.04 -9.49 -6.97
C SER A 75 2.27 -10.81 -7.07
N VAL A 76 2.93 -11.93 -6.73
CA VAL A 76 2.28 -13.26 -6.63
C VAL A 76 1.58 -13.49 -5.27
N ALA A 77 1.58 -12.53 -4.35
CA ALA A 77 0.89 -12.67 -3.07
C ALA A 77 -0.62 -12.86 -3.27
N SER A 78 -1.27 -13.78 -2.55
CA SER A 78 -2.73 -13.99 -2.70
C SER A 78 -3.55 -12.77 -2.30
N LEU A 79 -3.04 -11.92 -1.41
CA LEU A 79 -3.70 -10.68 -1.01
C LEU A 79 -2.74 -9.49 -1.08
N SER A 80 -3.21 -8.40 -1.70
CA SER A 80 -2.52 -7.11 -1.75
C SER A 80 -3.36 -6.06 -1.03
N VAL A 81 -2.81 -5.45 0.01
CA VAL A 81 -3.51 -4.47 0.86
C VAL A 81 -2.78 -3.13 0.80
N ILE A 82 -3.52 -2.08 0.46
CA ILE A 82 -2.99 -0.73 0.27
C ILE A 82 -3.64 0.19 1.32
N PRO A 83 -2.87 0.90 2.16
CA PRO A 83 -3.40 1.96 3.00
C PRO A 83 -4.07 3.05 2.17
N LEU A 84 -5.22 3.54 2.61
CA LEU A 84 -5.95 4.58 1.88
C LEU A 84 -5.12 5.87 1.73
N GLN A 85 -4.24 6.17 2.68
CA GLN A 85 -3.32 7.30 2.61
C GLN A 85 -2.40 7.25 1.38
N ASP A 86 -1.97 6.05 0.99
CA ASP A 86 -1.11 5.86 -0.18
C ASP A 86 -1.90 6.05 -1.47
N VAL A 87 -3.15 5.58 -1.52
CA VAL A 87 -4.07 5.82 -2.66
C VAL A 87 -4.34 7.30 -2.86
N LEU A 88 -4.52 8.03 -1.75
CA LEU A 88 -4.75 9.47 -1.73
C LEU A 88 -3.47 10.29 -1.95
N GLY A 89 -2.29 9.66 -1.96
CA GLY A 89 -1.01 10.35 -2.14
C GLY A 89 -0.73 11.37 -1.02
N LEU A 90 -0.99 11.02 0.24
CA LEU A 90 -0.79 11.89 1.40
C LEU A 90 0.60 11.73 2.01
N GLY A 91 1.12 12.78 2.66
CA GLY A 91 2.41 12.78 3.35
C GLY A 91 2.31 12.32 4.81
N SER A 92 3.38 12.57 5.59
CA SER A 92 3.49 12.14 6.99
C SER A 92 2.41 12.72 7.91
N GLU A 93 1.72 13.79 7.50
CA GLU A 93 0.55 14.33 8.22
C GLU A 93 -0.61 13.33 8.31
N ALA A 94 -0.62 12.32 7.43
CA ALA A 94 -1.63 11.27 7.38
C ALA A 94 -1.18 9.94 8.02
N ARG A 95 0.01 9.89 8.64
CA ARG A 95 0.49 8.70 9.33
C ARG A 95 -0.48 8.25 10.42
N MET A 96 -0.83 6.96 10.42
CA MET A 96 -1.80 6.41 11.37
C MET A 96 -1.19 6.23 12.76
N ASN A 97 -0.05 5.55 12.86
CA ASN A 97 0.63 5.29 14.11
C ASN A 97 2.14 5.49 13.98
N THR A 98 2.74 6.10 14.99
CA THR A 98 4.18 6.07 15.25
C THR A 98 4.40 5.19 16.47
N PRO A 99 4.92 3.95 16.30
CA PRO A 99 5.20 3.05 17.41
C PRO A 99 6.03 3.74 18.51
N SER A 100 5.75 3.37 19.76
CA SER A 100 6.42 3.91 20.95
C SER A 100 6.21 5.42 21.22
N LYS A 101 5.33 6.09 20.46
CA LYS A 101 4.87 7.45 20.77
C LYS A 101 3.55 7.39 21.52
N ASN A 102 3.45 8.11 22.65
CA ASN A 102 2.26 8.08 23.50
C ASN A 102 1.11 8.95 22.98
N ASP A 103 1.39 9.97 22.15
CA ASP A 103 0.40 10.94 21.68
C ASP A 103 0.41 11.13 20.17
N GLY A 104 -0.78 11.44 19.63
CA GLY A 104 -0.99 11.84 18.23
C GLY A 104 -1.33 10.70 17.25
N ASN A 105 -1.34 9.45 17.72
CA ASN A 105 -1.67 8.27 16.91
C ASN A 105 -3.18 8.04 16.80
N TRP A 106 -3.61 7.29 15.77
CA TRP A 106 -4.99 6.81 15.57
C TRP A 106 -6.03 7.91 15.32
N LYS A 107 -5.58 9.11 14.93
CA LYS A 107 -6.43 10.29 14.72
C LYS A 107 -6.71 10.59 13.25
N TRP A 108 -5.98 9.97 12.33
CA TRP A 108 -6.14 10.28 10.91
C TRP A 108 -7.53 9.89 10.40
N ARG A 109 -8.13 10.78 9.61
CA ARG A 109 -9.38 10.59 8.90
C ARG A 109 -9.25 11.18 7.51
N PHE A 110 -9.79 10.51 6.51
CA PHE A 110 -9.90 11.11 5.18
C PHE A 110 -10.93 12.25 5.18
N ALA A 111 -10.72 13.26 4.34
CA ALA A 111 -11.66 14.36 4.17
C ALA A 111 -12.91 13.91 3.40
N SER A 112 -14.06 14.53 3.69
CA SER A 112 -15.26 14.31 2.88
C SER A 112 -14.98 14.63 1.41
N GLY A 113 -15.42 13.75 0.51
CA GLY A 113 -15.17 13.87 -0.93
C GLY A 113 -13.77 13.42 -1.40
N ALA A 114 -12.89 12.97 -0.50
CA ALA A 114 -11.57 12.46 -0.89
C ALA A 114 -11.63 11.18 -1.76
N LEU A 115 -12.70 10.39 -1.61
CA LEU A 115 -12.91 9.17 -2.39
C LEU A 115 -13.59 9.52 -3.72
N THR A 116 -12.78 9.70 -4.77
CA THR A 116 -13.27 10.08 -6.10
C THR A 116 -13.48 8.87 -7.01
N ARG A 117 -14.32 9.04 -8.04
CA ARG A 117 -14.52 8.01 -9.09
C ARG A 117 -13.23 7.72 -9.86
N GLU A 118 -12.36 8.71 -10.01
CA GLU A 118 -11.06 8.57 -10.68
C GLU A 118 -10.15 7.61 -9.91
N LEU A 119 -10.03 7.76 -8.59
CA LEU A 119 -9.25 6.88 -7.75
C LEU A 119 -9.80 5.45 -7.75
N ALA A 120 -11.12 5.32 -7.66
CA ALA A 120 -11.79 4.01 -7.75
C ALA A 120 -11.53 3.34 -9.11
N TYR A 121 -11.64 4.08 -10.21
CA TYR A 121 -11.36 3.57 -11.55
C TYR A 121 -9.90 3.13 -11.69
N LYS A 122 -8.96 3.94 -11.19
CA LYS A 122 -7.53 3.62 -11.24
C LYS A 122 -7.19 2.34 -10.47
N LEU A 123 -7.76 2.14 -9.29
CA LEU A 123 -7.62 0.89 -8.54
C LEU A 123 -8.28 -0.29 -9.26
N ALA A 124 -9.48 -0.10 -9.82
CA ALA A 124 -10.19 -1.14 -10.56
C ALA A 124 -9.41 -1.63 -11.77
N VAL A 125 -8.81 -0.72 -12.56
CA VAL A 125 -7.95 -1.07 -13.69
C VAL A 125 -6.75 -1.92 -13.25
N LEU A 126 -6.13 -1.59 -12.11
CA LEU A 126 -5.02 -2.40 -11.58
C LEU A 126 -5.49 -3.78 -11.11
N ALA A 127 -6.63 -3.85 -10.42
CA ALA A 127 -7.22 -5.11 -9.98
C ALA A 127 -7.57 -6.01 -11.18
N GLU A 128 -8.18 -5.45 -12.24
CA GLU A 128 -8.50 -6.19 -13.47
C GLU A 128 -7.24 -6.67 -14.19
N LEU A 129 -6.25 -5.79 -14.40
CA LEU A 129 -5.00 -6.13 -15.06
C LEU A 129 -4.20 -7.23 -14.34
N THR A 130 -4.36 -7.34 -13.02
CA THR A 130 -3.61 -8.27 -12.17
C THR A 130 -4.42 -9.46 -11.68
N ASP A 131 -5.63 -9.68 -12.23
CA ASP A 131 -6.53 -10.78 -11.87
C ASP A 131 -6.89 -10.81 -10.38
N ARG A 132 -7.19 -9.64 -9.84
CA ARG A 132 -7.56 -9.39 -8.43
C ARG A 132 -8.95 -8.77 -8.28
N VAL A 133 -9.78 -8.87 -9.31
CA VAL A 133 -11.16 -8.41 -9.24
C VAL A 133 -11.85 -9.23 -8.13
N PRO A 134 -12.49 -8.58 -7.15
CA PRO A 134 -13.19 -9.32 -6.12
C PRO A 134 -14.30 -10.15 -6.77
N GLU A 135 -14.33 -11.45 -6.47
CA GLU A 135 -15.53 -12.23 -6.74
C GLU A 135 -16.68 -11.62 -5.93
N PRO A 136 -17.87 -11.43 -6.52
CA PRO A 136 -19.03 -10.97 -5.78
C PRO A 136 -19.28 -11.90 -4.59
N VAL A 137 -19.09 -11.39 -3.37
CA VAL A 137 -19.55 -12.10 -2.18
C VAL A 137 -21.07 -12.14 -2.29
N ALA A 138 -21.66 -13.34 -2.29
CA ALA A 138 -23.11 -13.48 -2.24
C ALA A 138 -23.62 -12.63 -1.07
N ALA A 139 -24.61 -11.78 -1.33
CA ALA A 139 -25.24 -11.03 -0.24
C ALA A 139 -25.70 -12.04 0.82
N PRO A 140 -25.33 -11.87 2.09
CA PRO A 140 -25.84 -12.74 3.14
C PRO A 140 -27.37 -12.75 3.05
N GLY A 141 -27.97 -13.92 3.23
CA GLY A 141 -29.42 -14.04 3.26
C GLY A 141 -30.00 -13.13 4.35
N PRO A 142 -31.30 -12.78 4.26
CA PRO A 142 -31.95 -11.87 5.21
C PRO A 142 -31.89 -12.32 6.70
N GLU A 143 -31.38 -13.53 6.99
CA GLU A 143 -31.33 -14.13 8.33
C GLU A 143 -29.95 -14.04 9.01
N ASP A 144 -28.88 -13.66 8.30
CA ASP A 144 -27.50 -13.68 8.86
C ASP A 144 -27.05 -12.35 9.52
N PHE A 145 -27.94 -11.37 9.62
CA PHE A 145 -27.74 -10.18 10.47
C PHE A 145 -28.52 -10.31 11.78
N CYS A 146 -28.18 -11.33 12.57
CA CYS A 146 -28.61 -11.42 13.96
C CYS A 146 -27.47 -11.00 14.90
N ALA A 147 -27.68 -9.83 15.53
CA ALA A 147 -27.03 -9.24 16.72
C ALA A 147 -25.56 -8.77 16.62
#